data_AF-A0A1T5AZZ6-F1
#
_entry.id   AF-A0A1T5AZZ6-F1
#
_cell.length_a   1.000
_cell.length_b   1.000
_cell.length_c   1.000
_cell.angle_alpha   90.00
_cell.angle_beta   90.00
_cell.angle_gamma   90.00
#
_symmetry.space_group_name_H-M   'P 1'
#
loop_
_entity.id
_entity.type
_entity.pdbx_description
1 polymer ?
#
loop_
_entity_poly.entity_id
_entity_poly.type
_entity_poly.pdbx_seq_one_letter_code
_entity_poly.pdbx_strand_id
1 'polypeptide(L)'
;MKTNTYILNTLVVLLLTLWIPSSLYKLIYYEAFKSGILQQPLSYTVAWTLIYSLPALGMVTAILLVTERFRKVGLLLSSIQLILFTGYIALVLLKVWGKPPCSCGLAIPQMGWTNHLWFNLFFLAISITGYVLYVKTSNSKKDIHADPVAAQRVF
;
A
#
# COMPACT_ATOMS: atom_id res chain seq x y z
N MET A 1 25.47 1.04 6.64
CA MET A 1 24.21 1.19 7.39
C MET A 1 23.40 2.43 7.01
N LYS A 2 24.00 3.62 6.82
CA LYS A 2 23.26 4.87 6.52
C LYS A 2 22.48 4.86 5.18
N THR A 3 23.06 4.33 4.11
CA THR A 3 22.43 4.28 2.77
C THR A 3 21.09 3.53 2.75
N ASN A 4 21.00 2.38 3.44
CA ASN A 4 19.75 1.60 3.53
C ASN A 4 18.64 2.38 4.26
N THR A 5 18.99 3.18 5.25
CA THR A 5 18.02 4.03 5.96
C THR A 5 17.48 5.12 5.06
N TYR A 6 18.35 5.78 4.27
CA TYR A 6 17.89 6.80 3.32
C TYR A 6 16.97 6.21 2.24
N ILE A 7 17.35 5.08 1.64
CA ILE A 7 16.51 4.38 0.65
C ILE A 7 15.16 4.00 1.27
N LEU A 8 15.15 3.39 2.45
CA LEU A 8 13.92 3.02 3.14
C LEU A 8 13.02 4.23 3.38
N ASN A 9 13.58 5.34 3.85
CA ASN A 9 12.82 6.57 4.08
C ASN A 9 12.23 7.12 2.79
N THR A 10 12.99 7.12 1.68
CA THR A 10 12.48 7.51 0.36
C THR A 10 11.32 6.63 -0.08
N LEU A 11 11.44 5.30 0.06
CA LEU A 11 10.35 4.37 -0.29
C LEU A 11 9.10 4.61 0.57
N VAL A 12 9.28 4.86 1.88
CA VAL A 12 8.16 5.19 2.78
C VAL A 12 7.49 6.49 2.38
N VAL A 13 8.24 7.54 2.03
CA VAL A 13 7.67 8.80 1.56
C VAL A 13 6.86 8.60 0.28
N LEU A 14 7.36 7.81 -0.68
CA LEU A 14 6.59 7.45 -1.89
C LEU A 14 5.29 6.70 -1.53
N LEU A 15 5.32 5.78 -0.58
CA LEU A 15 4.07 5.12 -0.13
C LEU A 15 3.12 6.09 0.57
N LEU A 16 3.62 7.10 1.28
CA LEU A 16 2.78 8.14 1.89
C LEU A 16 2.11 9.02 0.82
N THR A 17 2.80 9.34 -0.28
CA THR A 17 2.19 10.06 -1.41
C THR A 17 1.15 9.23 -2.15
N LEU A 18 1.13 7.91 -1.98
CA LEU A 18 0.01 7.06 -2.41
C LEU A 18 -1.14 7.09 -1.40
N TRP A 19 -0.87 6.69 -0.15
CA TRP A 19 -1.92 6.38 0.82
C TRP A 19 -2.67 7.61 1.31
N ILE A 20 -1.97 8.71 1.60
CA ILE A 20 -2.59 9.93 2.13
C ILE A 20 -3.61 10.52 1.13
N PRO A 21 -3.24 10.90 -0.10
CA PRO A 21 -4.21 11.49 -1.03
C PRO A 21 -5.29 10.47 -1.45
N SER A 22 -4.95 9.18 -1.57
CA SER A 22 -5.94 8.14 -1.89
C SER A 22 -7.03 8.02 -0.82
N SER A 23 -6.66 8.08 0.47
CA SER A 23 -7.63 8.06 1.58
C SER A 23 -8.37 9.38 1.72
N LEU A 24 -7.67 10.52 1.63
CA LEU A 24 -8.31 11.84 1.73
C LEU A 24 -9.34 12.06 0.63
N TYR A 25 -9.04 11.64 -0.61
CA TYR A 25 -10.00 11.71 -1.71
C TYR A 25 -11.31 10.98 -1.38
N LYS A 26 -11.22 9.79 -0.78
CA LYS A 26 -12.41 8.98 -0.40
C LYS A 26 -13.22 9.62 0.72
N LEU A 27 -12.58 10.39 1.60
CA LEU A 27 -13.26 11.10 2.68
C LEU A 27 -13.90 12.42 2.18
N ILE A 28 -13.16 13.19 1.38
CA ILE A 28 -13.62 14.48 0.84
C ILE A 28 -14.72 14.28 -0.21
N TYR A 29 -14.53 13.33 -1.13
CA TYR A 29 -15.45 13.04 -2.23
C TYR A 29 -16.22 11.74 -1.98
N TYR A 30 -16.77 11.62 -0.77
CA TYR A 30 -17.41 10.39 -0.29
C TYR A 30 -18.52 9.87 -1.21
N GLU A 31 -19.45 10.72 -1.66
CA GLU A 31 -20.55 10.27 -2.53
C GLU A 31 -20.06 9.78 -3.90
N ALA A 32 -19.02 10.39 -4.47
CA ALA A 32 -18.42 9.93 -5.73
C ALA A 32 -17.74 8.56 -5.54
N PHE A 33 -16.96 8.41 -4.46
CA PHE A 33 -16.34 7.15 -4.11
C PHE A 33 -17.37 6.03 -3.85
N LYS A 34 -18.39 6.31 -3.03
CA LYS A 34 -19.50 5.39 -2.74
C LYS A 34 -20.23 4.96 -4.01
N SER A 35 -20.62 5.91 -4.86
CA SER A 35 -21.25 5.61 -6.15
C SER A 35 -20.35 4.73 -7.03
N GLY A 36 -19.05 5.03 -7.06
CA GLY A 36 -18.07 4.22 -7.80
C GLY A 36 -17.95 2.78 -7.29
N ILE A 37 -17.98 2.56 -5.96
CA ILE A 37 -17.98 1.22 -5.36
C ILE A 37 -19.29 0.47 -5.66
N LEU A 38 -20.44 1.13 -5.57
CA LEU A 38 -21.75 0.50 -5.83
C LEU A 38 -21.94 0.09 -7.29
N GLN A 39 -21.15 0.65 -8.23
CA GLN A 39 -21.13 0.25 -9.64
C GLN A 39 -20.19 -0.93 -9.92
N GLN A 40 -19.39 -1.36 -8.95
CA GLN A 40 -18.54 -2.54 -9.11
C GLN A 40 -19.37 -3.82 -9.02
N PRO A 41 -18.93 -4.94 -9.64
CA PRO A 41 -19.61 -6.24 -9.57
C PRO A 41 -19.41 -6.89 -8.19
N LEU A 42 -19.86 -6.24 -7.13
CA LEU A 42 -19.74 -6.65 -5.74
C LEU A 42 -21.13 -6.90 -5.15
N SER A 43 -21.21 -7.83 -4.21
CA SER A 43 -22.44 -7.96 -3.41
C SER A 43 -22.66 -6.69 -2.57
N TYR A 44 -23.92 -6.39 -2.28
CA TYR A 44 -24.30 -5.21 -1.49
C TYR A 44 -23.53 -5.13 -0.17
N THR A 45 -23.45 -6.24 0.58
CA THR A 45 -22.72 -6.31 1.85
C THR A 45 -21.24 -5.99 1.68
N VAL A 46 -20.57 -6.58 0.68
CA VAL A 46 -19.15 -6.33 0.41
C VAL A 46 -18.91 -4.87 0.01
N ALA A 47 -19.78 -4.31 -0.83
CA ALA A 47 -19.69 -2.92 -1.25
C ALA A 47 -19.73 -1.96 -0.05
N TRP A 48 -20.71 -2.12 0.84
CA TRP A 48 -20.82 -1.30 2.05
C TRP A 48 -19.67 -1.50 3.03
N THR A 49 -19.18 -2.73 3.21
CA THR A 49 -17.97 -2.96 4.00
C THR A 49 -16.79 -2.18 3.44
N LEU A 50 -16.56 -2.23 2.12
CA LEU A 50 -15.45 -1.53 1.47
C LEU A 50 -15.57 0.00 1.53
N ILE A 51 -16.79 0.54 1.42
CA ILE A 51 -17.04 1.99 1.52
C ILE A 51 -16.51 2.55 2.85
N TYR A 52 -16.69 1.83 3.96
CA TYR A 52 -16.15 2.28 5.26
C TYR A 52 -14.72 1.82 5.49
N SER A 53 -14.37 0.59 5.11
CA SER A 53 -13.08 0.00 5.46
C SER A 53 -11.94 0.58 4.62
N LEU A 54 -12.13 0.85 3.32
CA LEU A 54 -11.05 1.34 2.46
C LEU A 54 -10.46 2.69 2.89
N PRO A 55 -11.25 3.76 3.16
CA PRO A 55 -10.67 5.02 3.62
C PRO A 55 -9.96 4.86 4.98
N ALA A 56 -10.57 4.12 5.91
CA ALA A 56 -10.01 3.86 7.24
C ALA A 56 -8.68 3.09 7.16
N LEU A 57 -8.64 2.02 6.37
CA LEU A 57 -7.46 1.19 6.18
C LEU A 57 -6.30 1.97 5.54
N GLY A 58 -6.56 2.85 4.58
CA GLY A 58 -5.50 3.67 4.00
C GLY A 58 -4.95 4.71 5.00
N MET A 59 -5.81 5.30 5.84
CA MET A 59 -5.36 6.22 6.91
C MET A 59 -4.53 5.49 7.96
N VAL A 60 -4.98 4.32 8.42
CA VAL A 60 -4.23 3.47 9.34
C VAL A 60 -2.87 3.11 8.75
N THR A 61 -2.83 2.73 7.47
CA THR A 61 -1.58 2.40 6.78
C THR A 61 -0.62 3.59 6.74
N ALA A 62 -1.10 4.79 6.42
CA ALA A 62 -0.29 6.00 6.45
C ALA A 62 0.28 6.30 7.84
N ILE A 63 -0.54 6.21 8.90
CA ILE A 63 -0.12 6.44 10.29
C ILE A 63 0.97 5.42 10.70
N LEU A 64 0.78 4.14 10.36
CA LEU A 64 1.76 3.08 10.66
C LEU A 64 3.08 3.28 9.91
N LEU A 65 3.05 3.80 8.68
CA LEU A 65 4.25 4.08 7.88
C LEU A 65 5.06 5.26 8.45
N VAL A 66 4.38 6.33 8.89
CA VAL A 66 5.01 7.48 9.55
C VAL A 66 5.66 7.07 10.87
N THR A 67 4.97 6.24 11.67
CA THR A 67 5.45 5.85 13.00
C THR A 67 6.55 4.81 12.91
N GLU A 68 7.80 5.20 13.20
CA GLU A 68 8.98 4.32 13.04
C GLU A 68 8.85 2.96 13.73
N ARG A 69 8.28 2.96 14.95
CA ARG A 69 8.02 1.74 15.74
C ARG A 69 7.12 0.74 15.00
N PHE A 70 6.15 1.22 14.22
CA PHE A 70 5.15 0.39 13.54
C PHE A 70 5.40 0.28 12.03
N ARG A 71 6.49 0.86 11.52
CA ARG A 71 6.79 0.93 10.09
C ARG A 71 6.82 -0.44 9.40
N LYS A 72 7.32 -1.49 10.08
CA LYS A 72 7.27 -2.87 9.55
C LYS A 72 5.83 -3.31 9.27
N VAL A 73 4.92 -3.03 10.20
CA VAL A 73 3.50 -3.39 10.09
C VAL A 73 2.84 -2.53 9.00
N GLY A 74 3.16 -1.24 8.92
CA GLY A 74 2.68 -0.36 7.84
C GLY A 74 3.11 -0.84 6.44
N LEU A 75 4.37 -1.23 6.27
CA LEU A 75 4.89 -1.79 5.00
C LEU A 75 4.23 -3.12 4.63
N LEU A 76 3.99 -4.00 5.62
CA LEU A 76 3.28 -5.26 5.39
C LEU A 76 1.83 -5.01 4.99
N LEU A 77 1.12 -4.16 5.74
CA LEU A 77 -0.27 -3.82 5.48
C LEU A 77 -0.45 -3.16 4.10
N SER A 78 0.43 -2.22 3.75
CA SER A 78 0.52 -1.61 2.42
C SER A 78 0.66 -2.67 1.33
N SER A 79 1.57 -3.63 1.51
CA SER A 79 1.80 -4.70 0.52
C SER A 79 0.56 -5.58 0.35
N ILE A 80 -0.11 -5.96 1.44
CA ILE A 80 -1.34 -6.76 1.40
C ILE A 80 -2.45 -6.02 0.65
N GLN A 81 -2.68 -4.74 0.96
CA GLN A 81 -3.71 -3.94 0.29
C GLN A 81 -3.43 -3.80 -1.20
N LEU A 82 -2.16 -3.56 -1.58
CA LEU A 82 -1.74 -3.47 -2.98
C LEU A 82 -1.92 -4.81 -3.70
N ILE A 83 -1.59 -5.95 -3.06
CA ILE A 83 -1.82 -7.28 -3.66
C ILE A 83 -3.31 -7.53 -3.91
N LEU A 84 -4.16 -7.27 -2.92
CA LEU A 84 -5.60 -7.47 -3.05
C LEU A 84 -6.19 -6.60 -4.17
N PHE A 85 -5.74 -5.35 -4.27
CA PHE A 85 -6.20 -4.43 -5.30
C PHE A 85 -5.67 -4.82 -6.70
N THR A 86 -4.41 -5.24 -6.81
CA THR A 86 -3.86 -5.82 -8.06
C THR A 86 -4.69 -7.02 -8.51
N GLY A 87 -4.99 -7.94 -7.60
CA GLY A 87 -5.81 -9.12 -7.89
C GLY A 87 -7.19 -8.74 -8.40
N TYR A 88 -7.85 -7.78 -7.75
CA TYR A 88 -9.13 -7.25 -8.21
C TYR A 88 -9.06 -6.66 -9.63
N ILE A 89 -8.09 -5.78 -9.90
CA ILE A 89 -7.90 -5.19 -11.24
C ILE A 89 -7.63 -6.27 -12.28
N ALA A 90 -6.82 -7.28 -11.94
CA ALA A 90 -6.54 -8.39 -12.85
C ALA A 90 -7.82 -9.17 -13.21
N LEU A 91 -8.70 -9.47 -12.24
CA LEU A 91 -9.98 -10.13 -12.51
C LEU A 91 -10.90 -9.28 -13.40
N VAL A 92 -10.91 -7.96 -13.22
CA VAL A 92 -11.65 -7.04 -14.08
C VAL A 92 -11.11 -7.06 -15.51
N LEU A 93 -9.79 -7.02 -15.70
CA LEU A 93 -9.15 -7.07 -17.02
C LEU A 93 -9.33 -8.43 -17.72
N LEU A 94 -9.38 -9.51 -16.95
CA LEU A 94 -9.71 -10.86 -17.42
C LEU A 94 -11.21 -11.04 -17.74
N LYS A 95 -12.03 -9.99 -17.55
CA LYS A 95 -13.47 -9.98 -17.86
C LYS A 95 -14.25 -11.08 -17.14
N VAL A 96 -13.86 -11.42 -15.91
CA VAL A 96 -14.53 -12.45 -15.09
C VAL A 96 -16.02 -12.17 -14.92
N TRP A 97 -16.41 -10.90 -14.87
CA TRP A 97 -17.81 -10.45 -14.76
C TRP A 97 -18.38 -9.85 -16.06
N GLY A 98 -17.74 -10.12 -17.20
CA GLY A 98 -18.14 -9.57 -18.50
C GLY A 98 -17.52 -8.19 -18.78
N LYS A 99 -18.34 -7.17 -19.04
CA LYS A 99 -17.85 -5.83 -19.39
C LYS A 99 -17.21 -5.16 -18.16
N PRO A 100 -15.99 -4.59 -18.28
CA PRO A 100 -15.36 -3.89 -17.17
C PRO A 100 -16.25 -2.77 -16.63
N PRO A 101 -16.43 -2.66 -15.30
CA PRO A 101 -17.18 -1.57 -14.68
C PRO A 101 -16.43 -0.24 -14.84
N CYS A 102 -17.07 0.88 -14.50
CA CYS A 102 -16.35 2.16 -14.49
C CYS A 102 -15.19 2.14 -13.48
N SER A 103 -14.04 2.71 -13.85
CA SER A 103 -12.91 3.01 -12.95
C SER A 103 -13.18 4.19 -11.99
N CYS A 104 -14.37 4.78 -12.05
CA CYS A 104 -14.82 5.96 -11.32
C CYS A 104 -14.61 5.90 -9.79
N GLY A 105 -14.58 4.70 -9.19
CA GLY A 105 -14.43 4.49 -7.74
C GLY A 105 -12.98 4.29 -7.25
N LEU A 106 -11.99 4.33 -8.14
CA LEU A 106 -10.58 4.08 -7.83
C LEU A 106 -9.88 5.37 -7.36
N ALA A 107 -8.64 5.26 -6.88
CA ALA A 107 -7.90 6.39 -6.31
C ALA A 107 -7.65 7.55 -7.31
N ILE A 108 -7.71 7.27 -8.62
CA ILE A 108 -7.54 8.23 -9.71
C ILE A 108 -8.65 7.98 -10.73
N PRO A 109 -9.83 8.60 -10.60
CA PRO A 109 -11.04 8.23 -11.36
C PRO A 109 -10.88 8.28 -12.89
N GLN A 110 -9.97 9.11 -13.39
CA GLN A 110 -9.74 9.35 -14.82
C GLN A 110 -8.80 8.31 -15.47
N MET A 111 -8.25 7.39 -14.68
CA MET A 111 -7.29 6.40 -15.18
C MET A 111 -8.04 5.12 -15.59
N GLY A 112 -7.66 4.55 -16.75
CA GLY A 112 -8.20 3.26 -17.21
C GLY A 112 -7.67 2.09 -16.37
N TRP A 113 -8.35 0.94 -16.42
CA TRP A 113 -8.00 -0.27 -15.65
C TRP A 113 -6.55 -0.73 -15.85
N THR A 114 -6.05 -0.74 -17.09
CA THR A 114 -4.66 -1.13 -17.39
C THR A 114 -3.64 -0.19 -16.77
N ASN A 115 -3.92 1.11 -16.83
CA ASN A 115 -3.06 2.13 -16.23
C ASN A 115 -3.06 2.00 -14.70
N HIS A 116 -4.22 1.74 -14.10
CA HIS A 116 -4.33 1.43 -12.67
C HIS A 116 -3.54 0.19 -12.28
N LEU A 117 -3.56 -0.87 -13.09
CA LEU A 117 -2.77 -2.07 -12.83
C LEU A 117 -1.27 -1.74 -12.74
N TRP A 118 -0.73 -1.03 -13.73
CA TRP A 118 0.67 -0.64 -13.75
C TRP A 118 1.04 0.27 -12.58
N PHE A 119 0.21 1.27 -12.29
CA PHE A 119 0.39 2.14 -11.12
C PHE A 119 0.45 1.32 -9.82
N ASN A 120 -0.47 0.38 -9.66
CA ASN A 120 -0.54 -0.44 -8.46
C ASN A 120 0.63 -1.43 -8.34
N LEU A 121 1.06 -2.04 -9.46
CA LEU A 121 2.24 -2.90 -9.51
C LEU A 121 3.53 -2.15 -9.15
N PHE A 122 3.67 -0.91 -9.62
CA PHE A 122 4.80 -0.05 -9.26
C PHE A 122 4.87 0.19 -7.75
N PHE A 123 3.76 0.60 -7.12
CA PHE A 123 3.73 0.79 -5.68
C PHE A 123 3.84 -0.52 -4.89
N LEU A 124 3.34 -1.63 -5.43
CA LEU A 124 3.52 -2.95 -4.82
C LEU A 124 5.01 -3.32 -4.75
N ALA A 125 5.75 -3.10 -5.83
CA ALA A 125 7.19 -3.34 -5.86
C ALA A 125 7.93 -2.46 -4.83
N ILE A 126 7.58 -1.18 -4.72
CA ILE A 126 8.10 -0.27 -3.69
C ILE A 126 7.82 -0.80 -2.29
N SER A 127 6.58 -1.22 -2.02
CA SER A 127 6.13 -1.69 -0.71
C SER A 127 6.87 -2.97 -0.28
N ILE A 128 6.98 -3.95 -1.17
CA ILE A 128 7.72 -5.20 -0.92
C ILE A 128 9.21 -4.90 -0.71
N THR A 129 9.80 -4.05 -1.55
CA THR A 129 11.22 -3.68 -1.42
C THR A 129 11.49 -2.98 -0.08
N GLY A 130 10.62 -2.05 0.31
CA GLY A 130 10.69 -1.38 1.61
C GLY A 130 10.61 -2.37 2.78
N TYR A 131 9.68 -3.34 2.71
CA TYR A 131 9.56 -4.38 3.73
C TYR A 131 10.83 -5.24 3.85
N VAL A 132 11.35 -5.75 2.73
CA VAL A 132 12.56 -6.58 2.70
C VAL A 132 13.77 -5.81 3.24
N LEU A 133 13.93 -4.55 2.82
CA LEU A 133 15.03 -3.70 3.27
C LEU A 133 14.94 -3.40 4.77
N TYR A 134 13.74 -3.17 5.29
CA TYR A 134 13.50 -2.98 6.72
C TYR A 134 13.93 -4.21 7.52
N VAL A 135 13.49 -5.41 7.12
CA VAL A 135 13.81 -6.66 7.81
C VAL A 135 15.31 -6.93 7.81
N LYS A 136 15.98 -6.75 6.66
CA LYS A 136 17.44 -6.93 6.55
C LYS A 136 18.21 -5.98 7.46
N THR A 137 17.80 -4.72 7.53
CA THR A 137 18.45 -3.70 8.37
C THR A 137 18.19 -3.95 9.86
N SER A 138 16.99 -4.43 10.22
CA SER A 138 16.64 -4.78 11.59
C SER A 138 17.44 -5.98 12.10
N ASN A 139 17.62 -7.02 11.29
CA ASN A 139 18.39 -8.20 11.67
C ASN A 139 19.88 -7.86 11.84
N SER A 140 20.46 -7.10 10.92
CA SER A 140 21.87 -6.67 11.01
C SER A 140 22.18 -5.88 12.29
N LYS A 141 21.26 -5.04 12.78
CA LYS A 141 21.43 -4.38 14.09
C LYS A 141 21.41 -5.36 15.25
N LYS A 142 20.53 -6.37 15.20
CA LYS A 142 20.40 -7.39 16.25
C LYS A 142 21.68 -8.24 16.36
N ASP A 143 22.27 -8.63 15.24
CA ASP A 143 23.49 -9.44 15.19
C ASP A 143 24.70 -8.66 15.76
N ILE A 144 24.83 -7.37 15.45
CA ILE A 144 25.90 -6.50 16.01
C ILE A 144 25.78 -6.36 17.55
N HIS A 145 24.55 -6.28 18.08
CA HIS A 145 24.33 -6.17 19.53
C HIS A 145 24.44 -7.52 20.27
N ALA A 146 24.27 -8.65 19.57
CA ALA A 146 24.39 -9.98 20.14
C ALA A 146 25.84 -10.49 20.25
N ASP A 147 26.78 -9.87 19.53
CA ASP A 147 28.20 -10.25 19.54
C ASP A 147 29.11 -9.06 19.90
N PRO A 148 29.31 -8.76 21.21
CA PRO A 148 30.11 -7.62 21.65
C PRO A 148 31.60 -7.75 21.28
N VAL A 149 32.08 -8.94 20.87
CA VAL A 149 33.49 -9.19 20.51
C VAL A 149 33.78 -8.81 19.05
N ALA A 150 32.78 -8.84 18.16
CA ALA A 150 32.95 -8.45 16.76
C ALA A 150 33.15 -6.93 16.57
N ALA A 151 32.58 -6.11 17.46
CA ALA A 151 32.69 -4.64 17.41
C ALA A 151 34.12 -4.13 17.68
N GLN A 152 34.97 -4.95 18.32
CA GLN A 152 36.32 -4.59 18.73
C GLN A 152 37.39 -4.93 17.67
N ARG A 153 37.02 -5.58 16.56
CA ARG A 153 37.94 -5.96 15.47
C ARG A 153 37.89 -5.05 14.24
N VAL A 154 37.06 -4.00 14.27
CA VAL A 154 36.83 -3.09 13.14
C VAL A 154 37.46 -1.70 13.39
N PHE A 155 38.17 -1.52 14.51
CA PHE A 155 39.01 -0.36 14.79
C PHE A 155 40.49 -0.75 14.79
#